data_AF-A0A1A9GDX6-F1
#
_entry.id   AF-A0A1A9GDX6-F1
#
_cell.length_a   1.000
_cell.length_b   1.000
_cell.length_c   1.000
_cell.angle_alpha   90.00
_cell.angle_beta   90.00
_cell.angle_gamma   90.00
#
_symmetry.space_group_name_H-M   'P 1'
#
loop_
_entity.id
_entity.type
_entity.pdbx_description
1 polymer ?
#
loop_
_entity_poly.entity_id
_entity_poly.type
_entity_poly.pdbx_seq_one_letter_code
_entity_poly.pdbx_strand_id
1 'polypeptide(L)'
;MLRPLIGLMNGLEPQEIEQFVIEELEKHRRLRDEAIRLETILESQPSGAGVDTNRAFISAMIAVHAQQTVVSTLLDILGYIPETLTKKPH
;
A
#
# COMPACT_ATOMS: atom_id res chain seq x y z
N MET A 1 11.90 -2.57 6.19
CA MET A 1 11.58 -2.02 7.52
C MET A 1 12.03 -0.57 7.62
N LEU A 2 11.14 0.35 7.99
CA LEU A 2 11.42 1.79 8.12
C LEU A 2 11.63 2.18 9.59
N ARG A 3 12.89 2.17 10.05
CA ARG A 3 13.24 2.56 11.45
C ARG A 3 12.64 3.89 11.92
N PRO A 4 12.51 4.95 11.10
CA PRO A 4 11.87 6.19 11.53
C PRO A 4 10.43 6.03 12.04
N LEU A 5 9.66 5.08 11.50
CA LEU A 5 8.29 4.82 11.97
C LEU A 5 8.28 4.28 13.39
N ILE A 6 9.28 3.50 13.81
CA ILE A 6 9.39 3.02 15.19
C ILE A 6 9.49 4.19 16.17
N GLY A 7 10.30 5.19 15.83
CA GLY A 7 10.45 6.39 16.64
C GLY A 7 9.19 7.24 16.69
N LEU A 8 8.49 7.38 15.55
CA LEU A 8 7.24 8.16 15.46
C LEU A 8 6.07 7.50 16.20
N MET A 9 6.02 6.17 16.23
CA MET A 9 4.95 5.41 16.89
C MET A 9 5.23 5.16 18.38
N ASN A 10 6.42 5.49 18.88
CA ASN A 10 6.80 5.24 20.26
C ASN A 10 5.99 6.14 21.21
N GLY A 11 5.32 5.52 22.19
CA GLY A 11 4.52 6.20 23.19
C GLY A 11 3.09 6.52 22.75
N LEU A 12 2.68 6.15 21.53
CA LEU A 12 1.29 6.19 21.12
C LEU A 12 0.51 5.03 21.75
N GLU A 13 -0.78 5.24 21.98
CA GLU A 13 -1.67 4.16 22.43
C GLU A 13 -1.86 3.13 21.30
N PRO A 14 -1.99 1.82 21.62
CA PRO A 14 -2.14 0.78 20.60
C PRO A 14 -3.29 1.02 19.61
N GLN A 15 -4.39 1.63 20.08
CA GLN A 15 -5.56 1.98 19.26
C GLN A 15 -5.23 3.04 18.21
N GLU A 16 -4.35 3.98 18.53
CA GLU A 16 -3.90 5.02 17.60
C GLU A 16 -2.98 4.44 16.53
N ILE A 17 -2.06 3.54 16.92
CA ILE A 17 -1.21 2.79 15.98
C ILE A 17 -2.07 1.93 15.05
N GLU A 18 -3.10 1.26 15.58
CA GLU A 18 -4.04 0.46 14.79
C GLU A 18 -4.78 1.31 13.75
N GLN A 19 -5.19 2.53 14.10
CA GLN A 19 -5.83 3.45 13.15
C GLN A 19 -4.88 3.80 11.98
N PHE A 20 -3.62 4.13 12.26
CA PHE A 20 -2.61 4.37 11.20
C PHE A 20 -2.40 3.13 10.33
N VAL A 21 -2.37 1.93 10.92
CA VAL A 21 -2.25 0.67 10.17
C VAL A 21 -3.42 0.51 9.19
N ILE A 22 -4.66 0.74 9.65
CA ILE A 22 -5.86 0.63 8.82
C ILE A 22 -5.80 1.62 7.66
N GLU A 23 -5.52 2.90 7.93
CA GLU A 23 -5.46 3.95 6.91
C GLU A 23 -4.37 3.67 5.84
N GLU A 24 -3.17 3.27 6.27
CA GLU A 24 -2.07 2.98 5.36
C GLU A 24 -2.28 1.67 4.57
N LEU A 25 -3.04 0.71 5.11
CA LEU A 25 -3.48 -0.48 4.39
C LEU A 25 -4.53 -0.15 3.31
N GLU A 26 -5.49 0.70 3.62
CA GLU A 26 -6.45 1.16 2.60
C GLU A 26 -5.76 1.92 1.48
N LYS A 27 -4.79 2.78 1.82
CA LYS A 27 -3.94 3.45 0.84
C LYS A 27 -3.15 2.45 0.00
N HIS A 28 -2.58 1.41 0.61
CA HIS A 28 -1.90 0.34 -0.12
C HIS A 28 -2.84 -0.37 -1.11
N ARG A 29 -4.08 -0.69 -0.70
CA ARG A 29 -5.10 -1.28 -1.58
C ARG A 29 -5.40 -0.38 -2.77
N ARG A 30 -5.66 0.91 -2.55
CA ARG A 30 -5.90 1.88 -3.63
C ARG A 30 -4.74 1.98 -4.63
N LEU A 31 -3.50 2.00 -4.14
CA LEU A 31 -2.31 2.02 -5.00
C LEU A 31 -2.21 0.76 -5.86
N ARG A 32 -2.50 -0.40 -5.27
CA ARG A 32 -2.49 -1.68 -5.98
C ARG A 32 -3.59 -1.72 -7.05
N ASP A 33 -4.78 -1.26 -6.72
CA ASP A 33 -5.91 -1.25 -7.65
C ASP A 33 -5.62 -0.33 -8.86
N GLU A 34 -4.97 0.83 -8.66
CA GLU A 34 -4.53 1.67 -9.78
C GLU A 34 -3.42 1.03 -10.61
N ALA A 35 -2.46 0.35 -9.98
CA ALA A 35 -1.42 -0.38 -10.70
C ALA A 35 -2.02 -1.48 -11.60
N ILE A 36 -2.99 -2.25 -11.10
CA ILE A 36 -3.72 -3.27 -11.87
C ILE A 36 -4.50 -2.63 -13.03
N ARG A 37 -5.13 -1.47 -12.80
CA ARG A 37 -5.83 -0.74 -13.86
C ARG A 37 -4.86 -0.32 -14.98
N LEU A 38 -3.69 0.20 -14.61
CA LEU A 38 -2.67 0.62 -15.56
C LEU A 38 -2.07 -0.56 -16.32
N GLU A 39 -1.86 -1.71 -15.66
CA GLU A 39 -1.44 -2.97 -16.28
C GLU A 39 -2.44 -3.41 -17.34
N THR A 40 -3.73 -3.44 -17.00
CA THR A 40 -4.82 -3.80 -17.93
C THR A 40 -4.84 -2.87 -19.14
N ILE A 41 -4.68 -1.57 -18.94
CA ILE A 41 -4.63 -0.59 -20.03
C ILE A 41 -3.39 -0.83 -20.90
N LEU A 42 -2.23 -1.11 -20.30
CA LEU A 42 -0.99 -1.36 -21.03
C LEU A 42 -1.08 -2.62 -21.89
N GLU A 43 -1.64 -3.70 -21.35
CA GLU A 43 -1.86 -4.98 -22.07
C GLU A 43 -2.83 -4.83 -23.24
N SER A 44 -3.80 -3.91 -23.14
CA SER A 44 -4.77 -3.62 -24.20
C SER A 44 -4.21 -2.77 -25.36
N GLN A 45 -3.02 -2.17 -25.19
CA GLN A 45 -2.46 -1.25 -26.18
C GLN A 45 -1.66 -1.96 -27.28
N PRO A 46 -1.70 -1.45 -28.52
CA PRO A 46 -0.85 -1.96 -29.59
C PRO A 46 0.62 -1.70 -29.27
N SER A 47 1.48 -2.61 -29.73
CA SER A 47 2.93 -2.52 -29.53
C SER A 47 3.48 -1.16 -29.99
N GLY A 48 4.15 -0.45 -29.07
CA GLY A 48 4.75 0.87 -29.33
C GLY A 48 3.90 2.09 -28.96
N ALA A 49 2.61 1.93 -28.63
CA ALA A 49 1.75 3.05 -28.23
C ALA A 49 1.75 3.36 -26.72
N GLY A 50 2.28 2.46 -25.88
CA GLY A 50 2.12 2.49 -24.43
C GLY A 50 3.27 3.11 -23.63
N VAL A 51 4.11 3.97 -24.19
CA VAL A 51 5.29 4.51 -23.46
C VAL A 51 4.88 5.28 -22.20
N ASP A 52 3.87 6.16 -22.31
CA ASP A 52 3.39 6.95 -21.17
C ASP A 52 2.65 6.07 -20.15
N THR A 53 1.84 5.11 -20.61
CA THR A 53 1.16 4.14 -19.73
C THR A 53 2.15 3.24 -19.02
N ASN A 54 3.20 2.78 -19.70
CA ASN A 54 4.26 1.96 -19.11
C ASN A 54 5.02 2.75 -18.04
N ARG A 55 5.34 4.02 -18.31
CA ARG A 55 5.95 4.91 -17.30
C ARG A 55 5.03 5.10 -16.09
N ALA A 56 3.74 5.33 -16.32
CA ALA A 56 2.76 5.47 -15.25
C ALA A 56 2.63 4.17 -14.43
N PHE A 57 2.58 3.02 -15.09
CA PHE A 57 2.55 1.70 -14.45
C PHE A 57 3.78 1.45 -13.59
N ILE A 58 4.98 1.72 -14.10
CA ILE A 58 6.23 1.60 -13.32
C ILE A 58 6.17 2.51 -12.09
N SER A 59 5.72 3.76 -12.24
CA SER A 59 5.57 4.69 -11.12
C SER A 59 4.57 4.18 -10.09
N ALA A 60 3.45 3.59 -10.52
CA ALA A 60 2.45 3.00 -9.63
C ALA A 60 3.04 1.80 -8.88
N MET A 61 3.78 0.93 -9.55
CA MET A 61 4.45 -0.23 -8.92
C MET A 61 5.50 0.19 -7.88
N ILE A 62 6.29 1.24 -8.16
CA ILE A 62 7.22 1.81 -7.18
C ILE A 62 6.44 2.29 -5.94
N ALA A 63 5.32 2.98 -6.13
CA ALA A 63 4.49 3.45 -5.02
C ALA A 63 3.89 2.29 -4.21
N VAL A 64 3.40 1.23 -4.87
CA VAL A 64 2.90 0.01 -4.22
C VAL A 64 3.97 -0.61 -3.32
N HIS A 65 5.19 -0.77 -3.81
CA HIS A 65 6.28 -1.39 -3.04
C HIS A 65 6.83 -0.49 -1.92
N ALA A 66 6.91 0.81 -2.15
CA ALA A 66 7.25 1.77 -1.09
C ALA A 66 6.21 1.70 0.04
N GLN A 67 4.92 1.70 -0.32
CA GLN A 67 3.81 1.61 0.63
C GLN A 67 3.76 0.25 1.34
N GLN A 68 4.07 -0.85 0.65
CA GLN A 68 4.17 -2.18 1.27
C GLN A 68 5.22 -2.19 2.40
N THR A 69 6.32 -1.47 2.22
CA THR A 69 7.35 -1.35 3.25
C THR A 69 6.85 -0.58 4.48
N VAL A 70 6.02 0.45 4.28
CA VAL A 70 5.32 1.19 5.35
C VAL A 70 4.40 0.25 6.11
N VAL A 71 3.45 -0.39 5.41
CA VAL A 71 2.45 -1.29 6.00
C VAL A 71 3.11 -2.43 6.78
N SER A 72 4.12 -3.08 6.20
CA SER A 72 4.85 -4.16 6.90
C SER A 72 5.50 -3.66 8.19
N THR A 73 6.10 -2.46 8.17
CA THR A 73 6.73 -1.90 9.37
C THR A 73 5.69 -1.55 10.44
N LEU A 74 4.53 -1.03 10.05
CA LEU A 74 3.46 -0.68 11.01
C LEU A 74 2.82 -1.94 11.62
N LEU A 75 2.64 -3.00 10.83
CA LEU A 75 2.18 -4.29 11.35
C LEU A 75 3.19 -4.92 12.32
N ASP A 76 4.49 -4.81 12.02
CA ASP A 76 5.55 -5.27 12.93
C ASP A 76 5.52 -4.49 14.27
N ILE A 77 5.22 -3.18 14.23
CA ILE A 77 5.08 -2.35 15.43
C ILE A 77 3.81 -2.71 16.20
N LEU A 78 2.68 -2.90 15.51
CA LEU A 78 1.40 -3.23 16.13
C LEU A 78 1.39 -4.63 16.75
N GLY A 79 2.12 -5.58 16.15
CA GLY A 79 2.28 -6.95 16.66
C GLY A 79 1.11 -7.89 16.37
N TYR A 80 0.05 -7.41 15.72
CA TYR A 80 -1.09 -8.21 15.24
C TYR A 80 -1.69 -7.63 13.95
N ILE A 81 -2.56 -8.40 13.30
CA ILE A 81 -3.32 -7.95 12.13
C ILE A 81 -4.70 -7.46 12.60
N PRO A 82 -5.08 -6.20 12.36
CA PRO A 82 -6.40 -5.67 12.76
C PRO A 82 -7.58 -6.49 12.23
N GLU A 83 -8.60 -6.72 13.08
CA GLU A 83 -9.80 -7.50 12.70
C GLU A 83 -10.64 -6.85 11.60
N THR A 84 -10.58 -5.53 11.49
CA THR A 84 -11.24 -4.77 10.41
C THR A 84 -10.74 -5.20 9.02
N LEU A 85 -9.58 -5.87 8.93
CA LEU A 85 -9.03 -6.43 7.70
C LEU A 85 -9.50 -7.86 7.41
N THR A 86 -10.01 -8.58 8.42
CA THR A 86 -10.47 -9.97 8.31
C THR A 86 -11.98 -10.06 8.08
N LYS A 87 -12.74 -9.01 8.42
CA LYS A 87 -14.16 -8.91 8.07
C LYS A 87 -14.30 -8.69 6.55
N LYS A 88 -14.69 -9.76 5.84
CA LYS A 88 -15.22 -9.66 4.47
C LYS A 88 -16.32 -8.59 4.46
N PRO A 89 -16.38 -7.72 3.44
CA PRO A 89 -17.55 -6.88 3.25
C PRO A 89 -18.77 -7.81 3.10
N HIS A 90 -19.79 -7.58 3.93
CA HIS A 90 -21.09 -8.21 3.83
C HIS A 90 -21.82 -7.74 2.57
#